data_AF-A0A8H4VKQ7-F1
#
_entry.id   AF-A0A8H4VKQ7-F1
#
_cell.length_a   1.000
_cell.length_b   1.000
_cell.length_c   1.000
_cell.angle_alpha   90.00
_cell.angle_beta   90.00
_cell.angle_gamma   90.00
#
_symmetry.space_group_name_H-M   'P 1'
#
loop_
_entity.id
_entity.type
_entity.pdbx_description
1 polymer ?
#
loop_
_entity_poly.entity_id
_entity_poly.type
_entity_poly.pdbx_seq_one_letter_code
_entity_poly.pdbx_strand_id
1 'polypeptide(L)'
;MICIPRLAHIAGHQLASELLLTGKTVSAAEARDRFGFVNQVVPSTEQLLPAAIKLAQEIVANSPDAVQSTKYGLLLTQKHNVTDTVAAHVRSAVSKRTYGGDNIKTRAYCEPITWEMGKVCVRVGEEHGRALCRRVNVVSRAFFGKA
;
A
#
# COMPACT_ATOMS: atom_id res chain seq x y z
N MET A 1 -17.89 -5.32 -13.50
CA MET A 1 -17.25 -4.52 -14.56
C MET A 1 -16.49 -3.28 -14.02
N ILE A 2 -15.85 -3.36 -12.84
CA ILE A 2 -15.07 -2.24 -12.21
C ILE A 2 -13.54 -2.48 -12.30
N CYS A 3 -13.11 -3.65 -12.75
CA CYS A 3 -11.70 -4.06 -12.74
C CYS A 3 -10.87 -3.60 -13.96
N ILE A 4 -11.52 -3.23 -15.08
CA ILE A 4 -10.86 -2.92 -16.36
C ILE A 4 -9.80 -1.80 -16.25
N PRO A 5 -10.12 -0.58 -15.74
CA PRO A 5 -9.14 0.51 -15.75
C PRO A 5 -7.94 0.21 -14.84
N ARG A 6 -8.17 -0.48 -13.72
CA ARG A 6 -7.11 -0.83 -12.78
C ARG A 6 -6.22 -1.96 -13.29
N LEU A 7 -6.80 -2.92 -14.01
CA LEU A 7 -6.03 -4.00 -14.63
C LEU A 7 -5.09 -3.47 -15.70
N ALA A 8 -5.60 -2.59 -16.57
CA ALA A 8 -4.80 -1.94 -17.61
C ALA A 8 -3.68 -1.07 -17.04
N HIS A 9 -3.90 -0.41 -15.89
CA HIS A 9 -2.85 0.37 -15.21
C HIS A 9 -1.74 -0.50 -14.60
N ILE A 10 -2.04 -1.75 -14.21
CA ILE A 10 -1.06 -2.61 -13.55
C ILE A 10 -0.28 -3.44 -14.58
N ALA A 11 -0.99 -4.13 -15.49
CA ALA A 11 -0.38 -5.05 -16.46
C ALA A 11 -0.07 -4.39 -17.83
N GLY A 12 -0.47 -3.14 -18.05
CA GLY A 12 -0.44 -2.51 -19.36
C GLY A 12 -1.59 -2.97 -20.27
N HIS A 13 -1.75 -2.27 -21.41
CA HIS A 13 -2.90 -2.47 -22.30
C HIS A 13 -2.93 -3.88 -22.93
N GLN A 14 -1.80 -4.36 -23.42
CA GLN A 14 -1.70 -5.60 -24.19
C GLN A 14 -2.03 -6.82 -23.34
N LEU A 15 -1.36 -6.97 -22.19
CA LEU A 15 -1.56 -8.10 -21.28
C LEU A 15 -2.93 -8.05 -20.60
N ALA A 16 -3.41 -6.85 -20.26
CA ALA A 16 -4.77 -6.71 -19.73
C ALA A 16 -5.83 -7.11 -20.77
N SER A 17 -5.65 -6.73 -22.04
CA SER A 17 -6.56 -7.12 -23.13
C SER A 17 -6.56 -8.63 -23.37
N GLU A 18 -5.39 -9.27 -23.39
CA GLU A 18 -5.29 -10.74 -23.47
C GLU A 18 -6.12 -11.38 -22.34
N LEU A 19 -5.87 -11.00 -21.08
CA LEU A 19 -6.54 -11.59 -19.93
C LEU A 19 -8.06 -11.33 -19.92
N LEU A 20 -8.50 -10.12 -20.29
CA LEU A 20 -9.92 -9.73 -20.31
C LEU A 20 -10.70 -10.40 -21.45
N LEU A 21 -10.08 -10.56 -22.61
CA LEU A 21 -10.73 -11.13 -23.79
C LEU A 21 -10.70 -12.66 -23.79
N THR A 22 -9.63 -13.28 -23.29
CA THR A 22 -9.52 -14.75 -23.26
C THR A 22 -10.09 -15.36 -21.99
N GLY A 23 -10.25 -14.60 -20.90
CA GLY A 23 -10.78 -15.09 -19.62
C GLY A 23 -9.94 -16.22 -18.98
N LYS A 24 -8.66 -16.33 -19.35
CA LYS A 24 -7.78 -17.42 -18.89
C LYS A 24 -7.39 -17.22 -17.43
N THR A 25 -7.19 -18.31 -16.70
CA THR A 25 -6.60 -18.29 -15.37
C THR A 25 -5.08 -18.15 -15.47
N VAL A 26 -4.48 -17.44 -14.51
CA VAL A 26 -3.04 -17.15 -14.49
C VAL A 26 -2.44 -17.75 -13.23
N SER A 27 -1.30 -18.42 -13.37
CA SER A 27 -0.55 -18.97 -12.23
C SER A 27 0.08 -17.87 -11.38
N ALA A 28 0.43 -18.15 -10.12
CA ALA A 28 1.07 -17.17 -9.25
C ALA A 28 2.43 -16.68 -9.80
N ALA A 29 3.20 -17.58 -10.44
CA ALA A 29 4.47 -17.24 -11.07
C ALA A 29 4.28 -16.28 -12.25
N GLU A 30 3.36 -16.58 -13.17
CA GLU A 30 3.05 -15.67 -14.28
C GLU A 30 2.47 -14.33 -13.79
N ALA A 31 1.65 -14.35 -12.74
CA ALA A 31 1.10 -13.14 -12.14
C ALA A 31 2.20 -12.21 -11.60
N ARG A 32 3.33 -12.76 -11.14
CA ARG A 32 4.53 -12.01 -10.73
C ARG A 32 5.35 -11.58 -11.95
N ASP A 33 5.71 -12.53 -12.80
CA ASP A 33 6.76 -12.34 -13.81
C ASP A 33 6.26 -11.61 -15.07
N ARG A 34 5.01 -11.85 -15.48
CA ARG A 34 4.43 -11.27 -16.71
C ARG A 34 3.53 -10.07 -16.42
N PHE A 35 2.66 -10.18 -15.41
CA PHE A 35 1.58 -9.21 -15.19
C PHE A 35 1.86 -8.18 -14.09
N GLY A 36 2.84 -8.42 -13.21
CA GLY A 36 3.14 -7.51 -12.09
C GLY A 36 2.02 -7.39 -11.05
N PHE A 37 1.12 -8.39 -10.97
CA PHE A 37 0.03 -8.40 -9.98
C PHE A 37 0.52 -8.72 -8.56
N VAL A 38 1.66 -9.38 -8.47
CA VAL A 38 2.24 -9.93 -7.25
C VAL A 38 3.71 -9.54 -7.20
N ASN A 39 4.17 -9.05 -6.04
CA ASN A 39 5.59 -8.68 -5.87
C ASN A 39 6.48 -9.87 -5.53
N GLN A 40 5.96 -10.84 -4.78
CA GLN A 40 6.69 -12.02 -4.31
C GLN A 40 5.79 -13.25 -4.27
N VAL A 41 6.32 -14.38 -4.73
CA VAL A 41 5.70 -15.70 -4.61
C VAL A 41 6.56 -16.52 -3.66
N VAL A 42 5.93 -17.13 -2.66
CA VAL A 42 6.60 -18.02 -1.69
C VAL A 42 6.38 -19.48 -2.08
N PRO A 43 7.36 -20.39 -1.84
CA PRO A 43 7.27 -21.79 -2.28
C PRO A 43 6.24 -22.62 -1.50
N SER A 44 5.99 -22.29 -0.24
CA SER A 44 5.08 -23.07 0.63
C SER A 44 4.14 -22.18 1.42
N THR A 45 2.94 -22.71 1.72
CA THR A 45 1.93 -22.05 2.54
C THR A 45 2.44 -21.71 3.94
N GLU A 46 3.30 -22.56 4.51
CA GLU A 46 3.89 -22.36 5.84
C GLU A 46 4.78 -21.12 5.90
N GLN A 47 5.43 -20.76 4.78
CA GLN A 47 6.29 -19.58 4.67
C GLN A 47 5.52 -18.28 4.36
N LEU A 48 4.24 -18.36 4.02
CA LEU A 48 3.41 -17.22 3.63
C LEU A 48 3.24 -16.20 4.75
N LEU A 49 2.84 -16.66 5.95
CA LEU A 49 2.69 -15.77 7.11
C LEU A 49 4.02 -15.16 7.54
N PRO A 50 5.11 -15.93 7.72
CA PRO A 50 6.42 -15.39 8.06
C PRO A 50 6.91 -14.32 7.06
N ALA A 51 6.77 -14.57 5.76
CA ALA A 51 7.16 -13.61 4.73
C ALA A 51 6.33 -12.32 4.78
N ALA A 52 5.02 -12.43 4.98
CA ALA A 52 4.13 -11.28 5.12
C ALA A 52 4.46 -10.44 6.37
N ILE A 53 4.77 -11.09 7.49
CA ILE A 53 5.18 -10.43 8.74
C ILE A 53 6.51 -9.71 8.55
N LYS A 54 7.50 -10.34 7.92
CA LYS A 54 8.79 -9.73 7.62
C LYS A 54 8.62 -8.44 6.80
N LEU A 55 7.81 -8.48 5.74
CA LEU A 55 7.50 -7.29 4.95
C LEU A 55 6.80 -6.20 5.78
N ALA A 56 5.87 -6.60 6.67
CA ALA A 56 5.21 -5.65 7.56
C ALA A 56 6.18 -4.99 8.55
N GLN A 57 7.15 -5.74 9.07
CA GLN A 57 8.22 -5.21 9.93
C GLN A 57 9.08 -4.18 9.20
N GLU A 58 9.44 -4.45 7.94
CA GLU A 58 10.17 -3.48 7.09
C GLU A 58 9.37 -2.19 6.89
N ILE A 59 8.04 -2.28 6.72
CA ILE A 59 7.17 -1.11 6.60
C ILE A 59 7.11 -0.33 7.92
N VAL A 60 6.91 -1.01 9.05
CA VAL A 60 6.77 -0.40 10.39
C VAL A 60 8.10 0.16 10.93
N ALA A 61 9.24 -0.29 10.40
CA ALA A 61 10.54 0.32 10.68
C ALA A 61 10.65 1.76 10.13
N ASN A 62 9.78 2.16 9.20
CA ASN A 62 9.73 3.53 8.69
C ASN A 62 8.83 4.43 9.55
N SER A 63 9.04 5.74 9.44
CA SER A 63 8.16 6.74 10.07
C SER A 63 6.70 6.55 9.66
N PRO A 64 5.75 6.46 10.61
CA PRO A 64 4.33 6.25 10.29
C PRO A 64 3.74 7.40 9.47
N ASP A 65 4.24 8.62 9.64
CA ASP A 65 3.82 9.77 8.84
C ASP A 65 4.36 9.68 7.41
N ALA A 66 5.61 9.22 7.23
CA ALA A 66 6.20 9.03 5.91
C ALA A 66 5.46 7.94 5.12
N VAL A 67 5.13 6.81 5.76
CA VAL A 67 4.37 5.71 5.13
C VAL A 67 2.97 6.19 4.72
N GLN A 68 2.26 6.90 5.60
CA GLN A 68 0.93 7.43 5.29
C GLN A 68 0.97 8.48 4.16
N SER A 69 1.93 9.39 4.21
CA SER A 69 2.12 10.44 3.20
C SER A 69 2.42 9.84 1.83
N THR A 70 3.31 8.84 1.76
CA THR A 70 3.65 8.11 0.53
C THR A 70 2.44 7.39 -0.03
N LYS A 71 1.71 6.64 0.81
CA LYS A 71 0.49 5.93 0.39
C LYS A 71 -0.57 6.88 -0.15
N TYR A 72 -0.74 8.04 0.48
CA TYR A 72 -1.70 9.04 0.01
C TYR A 72 -1.29 9.63 -1.34
N GLY A 73 0.00 9.93 -1.55
CA GLY A 73 0.54 10.37 -2.84
C GLY A 73 0.25 9.37 -3.96
N LEU A 74 0.52 8.09 -3.73
CA LEU A 74 0.24 7.02 -4.71
C LEU A 74 -1.24 6.83 -5.06
N LEU A 75 -2.16 7.25 -4.18
CA LEU A 75 -3.59 7.23 -4.46
C LEU A 75 -4.05 8.50 -5.18
N LEU A 76 -3.38 9.63 -4.96
CA LEU A 76 -3.64 10.88 -5.67
C LEU A 76 -3.18 10.82 -7.13
N THR A 77 -2.05 10.17 -7.43
CA THR A 77 -1.56 9.98 -8.80
C THR A 77 -2.56 9.22 -9.68
N GLN A 78 -3.42 8.39 -9.10
CA GLN A 78 -4.46 7.68 -9.84
C GLN A 78 -5.65 8.57 -10.24
N LYS A 79 -5.72 9.79 -9.70
CA LYS A 79 -6.84 10.72 -9.88
C LYS A 79 -6.44 12.01 -10.61
N HIS A 80 -5.18 12.39 -10.53
CA HIS A 80 -4.68 13.68 -10.99
C HIS A 80 -3.45 13.49 -11.87
N ASN A 81 -3.18 14.47 -12.74
CA ASN A 81 -1.88 14.55 -13.42
C ASN A 81 -0.75 14.80 -12.39
N VAL A 82 0.49 14.71 -12.86
CA VAL A 82 1.67 14.82 -11.96
C VAL A 82 1.70 16.17 -11.24
N THR A 83 1.49 17.28 -11.95
CA THR A 83 1.54 18.64 -11.39
C THR A 83 0.48 18.85 -10.31
N ASP A 84 -0.77 18.48 -10.61
CA ASP A 84 -1.88 18.60 -9.67
C ASP A 84 -1.72 17.65 -8.48
N THR A 85 -1.19 16.45 -8.71
CA THR A 85 -0.87 15.50 -7.63
C THR A 85 0.11 16.13 -6.65
N VAL A 86 1.21 16.69 -7.14
CA VAL A 86 2.24 17.31 -6.27
C VAL A 86 1.63 18.46 -5.50
N ALA A 87 0.91 19.37 -6.17
CA ALA A 87 0.27 20.51 -5.53
C ALA A 87 -0.78 20.10 -4.50
N ALA A 88 -1.59 19.07 -4.78
CA ALA A 88 -2.59 18.54 -3.85
C ALA A 88 -1.94 17.81 -2.67
N HIS A 89 -0.90 17.02 -2.92
CA HIS A 89 -0.17 16.28 -1.88
C HIS A 89 0.54 17.22 -0.92
N VAL A 90 1.29 18.21 -1.43
CA VAL A 90 2.01 19.21 -0.60
C VAL A 90 1.04 19.96 0.30
N ARG A 91 -0.16 20.31 -0.19
CA ARG A 91 -1.18 21.04 0.59
C ARG A 91 -1.98 20.14 1.54
N SER A 92 -1.86 18.83 1.42
CA SER A 92 -2.65 17.87 2.19
C SER A 92 -2.30 17.85 3.68
N ALA A 93 -3.27 17.44 4.49
CA ALA A 93 -3.07 17.30 5.93
C ALA A 93 -2.00 16.25 6.29
N VAL A 94 -1.84 15.19 5.48
CA VAL A 94 -0.81 14.15 5.70
C VAL A 94 0.58 14.74 5.51
N SER A 95 0.79 15.55 4.48
CA SER A 95 2.08 16.18 4.18
C SER A 95 2.46 17.21 5.24
N LYS A 96 1.50 18.05 5.66
CA LYS A 96 1.69 19.00 6.77
C LYS A 96 2.08 18.30 8.07
N ARG A 97 1.49 17.14 8.38
CA ARG A 97 1.87 16.32 9.54
C ARG A 97 3.26 15.73 9.40
N THR A 98 3.65 15.30 8.20
CA THR A 98 5.03 14.82 7.98
C THR A 98 6.02 15.94 8.27
N TYR A 99 5.86 17.14 7.73
CA TYR A 99 6.85 18.23 7.94
C TYR A 99 6.77 18.90 9.32
N GLY A 100 5.58 18.96 9.92
CA GLY A 100 5.36 19.60 11.22
C GLY A 100 5.40 18.65 12.43
N GLY A 101 5.37 17.33 12.20
CA GLY A 101 5.31 16.32 13.24
C GLY A 101 6.67 15.91 13.79
N ASP A 102 6.65 15.25 14.94
CA ASP A 102 7.88 14.83 15.62
C ASP A 102 8.65 13.74 14.85
N ASN A 103 7.96 13.01 13.98
CA ASN A 103 8.48 11.86 13.24
C ASN A 103 9.39 12.21 12.04
N ILE A 104 9.51 13.48 11.66
CA ILE A 104 10.51 13.94 10.66
C ILE A 104 11.81 14.39 11.33
N LYS A 105 11.76 14.72 12.63
CA LYS A 105 12.90 15.25 13.38
C LYS A 105 13.72 14.16 14.09
N THR A 106 13.19 12.95 14.24
CA THR A 106 13.82 11.85 14.99
C THR A 106 14.73 10.93 14.16
N ARG A 107 15.28 11.39 13.03
CA ARG A 107 16.25 10.60 12.25
C ARG A 107 17.65 11.21 12.21
N ALA A 108 18.41 11.00 13.28
CA ALA A 108 19.85 10.78 13.18
C ALA A 108 20.35 10.02 14.42
N TYR A 109 20.89 8.82 14.21
CA TYR A 109 21.64 7.97 15.16
C TYR A 109 20.89 6.99 16.10
N CYS A 110 20.92 5.72 15.70
CA CYS A 110 21.37 4.56 16.51
C CYS A 110 20.54 3.81 17.56
N GLU A 111 19.28 4.11 17.87
CA GLU A 111 18.55 3.28 18.86
C GLU A 111 17.32 2.51 18.31
N PRO A 112 17.04 1.30 18.85
CA PRO A 112 15.85 0.52 18.48
C PRO A 112 14.58 1.31 18.80
N ILE A 113 13.78 1.53 17.77
CA ILE A 113 12.69 2.51 17.77
C ILE A 113 11.56 2.04 18.70
N THR A 114 11.37 2.73 19.83
CA THR A 114 10.16 2.64 20.65
C THR A 114 9.10 3.57 20.08
N TRP A 115 8.20 3.06 19.24
CA TRP A 115 6.95 3.77 18.95
C TRP A 115 6.10 3.74 20.22
N GLU A 116 5.55 4.89 20.66
CA GLU A 116 4.39 4.84 21.55
C GLU A 116 3.25 4.15 20.78
N MET A 117 3.09 2.83 20.99
CA MET A 117 2.06 2.00 20.36
C MET A 117 0.61 2.47 20.67
N GLY A 118 0.42 3.56 21.40
CA GLY A 118 -0.87 4.15 21.74
C GLY A 118 -1.32 5.35 20.90
N LYS A 119 -0.50 5.91 19.98
CA LYS A 119 -0.81 7.20 19.32
C LYS A 119 -0.94 7.17 17.79
N VAL A 120 -1.15 6.01 17.17
CA VAL A 120 -1.89 5.98 15.89
C VAL A 120 -3.40 6.03 16.19
N CYS A 121 -3.82 7.09 16.88
CA CYS A 121 -5.20 7.51 16.87
C CYS A 121 -5.32 8.42 15.65
N VAL A 122 -5.81 7.87 14.53
CA VAL A 122 -6.41 8.72 13.49
C VAL A 122 -7.48 9.50 14.23
N ARG A 123 -7.29 10.81 14.42
CA ARG A 123 -8.27 11.70 15.05
C ARG A 123 -9.51 11.68 14.15
N VAL A 124 -10.40 10.73 14.39
CA VAL A 124 -11.74 10.66 13.82
C VAL A 124 -12.48 11.81 14.48
N GLY A 125 -12.92 12.78 13.69
CA GLY A 125 -13.80 13.84 14.18
C GLY A 125 -14.94 13.22 14.96
N GLU A 126 -15.09 13.67 16.19
CA GLU A 126 -16.08 13.21 17.15
C GLU A 126 -17.46 13.65 16.68
N GLU A 127 -18.17 12.79 15.96
CA GLU A 127 -19.62 12.83 15.91
C GLU A 127 -20.17 11.38 15.95
N HIS A 128 -20.77 11.04 17.09
CA HIS A 128 -21.69 9.93 17.28
C HIS A 128 -21.09 8.50 17.21
N GLY A 129 -20.28 8.15 18.21
CA GLY A 129 -20.53 6.95 19.06
C GLY A 129 -20.54 5.56 18.43
N ARG A 130 -19.90 5.31 17.27
CA ARG A 130 -19.66 3.95 16.76
C ARG A 130 -18.24 3.81 16.21
N ALA A 131 -17.41 3.01 16.89
CA ALA A 131 -16.08 2.62 16.42
C ALA A 131 -16.20 1.79 15.13
N LEU A 132 -16.14 2.46 13.99
CA LEU A 132 -16.09 1.79 12.68
C LEU A 132 -14.63 1.50 12.34
N CYS A 133 -14.17 0.28 12.64
CA CYS A 133 -12.88 -0.22 12.20
C CYS A 133 -12.86 -0.31 10.65
N ARG A 134 -12.52 0.80 9.97
CA ARG A 134 -12.32 0.79 8.52
C ARG A 134 -10.94 0.19 8.24
N ARG A 135 -10.97 -1.08 7.85
CA ARG A 135 -9.92 -1.89 7.19
C ARG A 135 -8.78 -1.03 6.63
N VAL A 136 -7.63 -1.02 7.29
CA VAL A 136 -6.37 -0.59 6.68
C VAL A 136 -6.05 -1.61 5.61
N ASN A 137 -6.44 -1.33 4.36
CA ASN A 137 -6.02 -2.13 3.21
C ASN A 137 -4.51 -1.95 3.04
N VAL A 138 -3.72 -2.81 3.70
CA VAL A 138 -2.39 -3.20 3.24
C VAL A 138 -2.66 -4.21 2.13
N VAL A 139 -2.66 -3.75 0.87
CA VAL A 139 -2.83 -4.65 -0.27
C VAL A 139 -1.49 -5.36 -0.49
N SER A 140 -1.18 -6.36 0.33
CA SER A 140 -0.27 -7.42 -0.06
C SER A 140 -1.12 -8.49 -0.75
N ARG A 141 -1.14 -8.48 -2.09
CA ARG A 141 -1.78 -9.54 -2.88
C ARG A 141 -0.87 -10.77 -2.82
N ALA A 142 -1.01 -11.57 -1.78
CA ALA A 142 -0.50 -12.94 -1.77
C ALA A 142 -1.46 -13.79 -2.62
N PHE A 143 -1.03 -14.19 -3.81
CA PHE A 143 -1.81 -15.03 -4.71
C PHE A 143 -1.48 -16.50 -4.42
N PHE A 144 -2.50 -17.27 -4.02
CA PHE A 144 -2.40 -18.70 -3.76
C PHE A 144 -2.40 -19.45 -5.10
N GLY A 145 -1.29 -20.07 -5.46
CA GLY A 145 -1.23 -21.07 -6.54
C GLY A 145 -1.21 -22.46 -5.92
N LYS A 146 -2.30 -23.23 -6.08
CA LYS A 146 -2.26 -24.68 -5.90
C LYS A 146 -1.67 -25.29 -7.18
N ALA A 147 -0.73 -26.22 -7.01
CA ALA A 147 -0.43 -27.23 -8.02
C ALA A 147 -1.63 -28.19 -8.17
#